data_AF-A0A4U8VSS1-F1
#
_entry.id   AF-A0A4U8VSS1-F1
#
_cell.length_a   1.000
_cell.length_b   1.000
_cell.length_c   1.000
_cell.angle_alpha   90.00
_cell.angle_beta   90.00
_cell.angle_gamma   90.00
#
_symmetry.space_group_name_H-M   'P 1'
#
loop_
_entity.id
_entity.type
_entity.pdbx_description
1 polymer ?
#
loop_
_entity_poly.entity_id
_entity_poly.type
_entity_poly.pdbx_seq_one_letter_code
_entity_poly.pdbx_strand_id
1 'polypeptide(L)'
;MTTMYAAGEAVIVLAQTITVNPKPPPGSEKLINLVNYLSWLVMLAGVAALIYAGGKFGWERFHGGAVESPKIILAALVGGIIATTAGMIMGAVVTGGAP
;
A
#
# COMPACT_ATOMS: atom_id res chain seq x y z
N MET A 1 2.77 -13.46 -53.68
CA MET A 1 2.25 -13.11 -52.35
C MET A 1 1.97 -11.62 -52.33
N THR A 2 0.70 -11.25 -52.32
CA THR A 2 0.25 -9.87 -52.41
C THR A 2 0.53 -9.15 -51.10
N THR A 3 0.93 -7.89 -51.19
CA THR A 3 1.25 -7.00 -50.06
C THR A 3 0.13 -6.90 -49.02
N MET A 4 -1.11 -7.17 -49.42
CA MET A 4 -2.26 -7.28 -48.51
C MET A 4 -2.16 -8.47 -47.52
N TYR A 5 -1.56 -9.58 -47.93
CA TYR A 5 -1.36 -10.73 -47.05
C TYR A 5 -0.31 -10.42 -45.97
N ALA A 6 0.77 -9.73 -46.35
CA ALA A 6 1.79 -9.26 -45.41
C ALA A 6 1.26 -8.18 -44.45
N ALA A 7 0.38 -7.30 -44.92
CA ALA A 7 -0.30 -6.32 -44.06
C ALA A 7 -1.27 -7.01 -43.08
N GLY A 8 -1.98 -8.06 -43.51
CA GLY A 8 -2.84 -8.86 -42.64
C GLY A 8 -2.07 -9.57 -41.53
N GLU A 9 -0.96 -10.23 -41.86
CA GLU A 9 -0.05 -10.86 -40.90
C GLU A 9 0.54 -9.84 -39.91
N ALA A 10 0.98 -8.67 -40.39
CA ALA A 10 1.50 -7.61 -39.52
C ALA A 10 0.44 -7.10 -38.52
N VAL A 11 -0.82 -6.94 -38.95
CA VAL A 11 -1.92 -6.54 -38.06
C VAL A 11 -2.25 -7.63 -37.04
N ILE A 12 -2.17 -8.91 -37.41
CA ILE A 12 -2.38 -10.04 -36.49
C ILE A 12 -1.27 -10.11 -35.43
N VAL A 13 -0.01 -9.89 -35.80
CA VAL A 13 1.13 -9.89 -34.86
C VAL A 13 1.08 -8.69 -33.91
N LEU A 14 0.68 -7.50 -34.37
CA LEU A 14 0.47 -6.33 -33.49
C LEU A 14 -0.74 -6.48 -32.56
N ALA A 15 -1.75 -7.26 -32.97
CA ALA A 15 -2.96 -7.50 -32.19
C ALA A 15 -2.82 -8.66 -31.19
N GLN A 16 -1.69 -9.37 -31.15
CA GLN A 16 -1.40 -10.29 -30.06
C GLN A 16 -1.19 -9.47 -28.78
N THR A 17 -2.28 -9.29 -28.03
CA THR A 17 -2.24 -8.92 -26.62
C THR A 17 -1.39 -9.98 -25.91
N ILE A 18 -0.13 -9.64 -25.66
CA ILE A 18 0.76 -10.46 -24.85
C ILE A 18 0.17 -10.36 -23.44
N THR A 19 -0.59 -11.38 -23.04
CA THR A 19 -1.08 -11.50 -21.68
C THR A 19 0.12 -11.83 -20.80
N VAL A 20 0.84 -10.78 -20.40
CA VAL A 20 1.85 -10.86 -19.34
C VAL A 20 1.07 -11.13 -18.06
N ASN A 21 0.78 -12.40 -17.79
CA ASN A 21 0.19 -12.80 -16.52
C ASN A 21 1.21 -12.47 -15.43
N PRO A 22 0.97 -11.49 -14.55
CA PRO A 22 1.91 -11.12 -13.52
C PRO A 22 2.01 -12.30 -12.55
N LYS A 23 3.01 -13.16 -12.77
CA LYS A 23 3.34 -14.26 -11.89
C LYS A 23 4.16 -13.65 -10.75
N PRO A 24 3.75 -13.84 -9.48
CA PRO A 24 4.58 -13.47 -8.34
C PRO A 24 5.98 -14.12 -8.48
N PRO A 25 7.06 -13.36 -8.25
CA PRO A 25 8.41 -13.89 -8.42
C PRO A 25 8.62 -15.13 -7.53
N PRO A 26 9.21 -16.22 -8.06
CA PRO A 26 9.32 -17.48 -7.33
C PRO A 26 10.03 -17.29 -5.98
N GLY A 27 9.36 -17.69 -4.89
CA GLY A 27 9.86 -17.50 -3.52
C GLY A 27 9.35 -16.24 -2.80
N SER A 28 8.53 -15.40 -3.45
CA SER A 28 7.98 -14.18 -2.84
C SER A 28 6.96 -14.44 -1.73
N GLU A 29 6.29 -15.60 -1.68
CA GLU A 29 5.29 -15.90 -0.64
C GLU A 29 5.79 -15.65 0.78
N LYS A 30 7.04 -16.03 1.08
CA LYS A 30 7.59 -15.85 2.43
C LYS A 30 7.77 -14.38 2.79
N LEU A 31 8.21 -13.57 1.83
CA LEU A 31 8.42 -12.13 2.03
C LEU A 31 7.07 -11.41 2.12
N ILE A 32 6.10 -11.76 1.27
CA ILE A 32 4.73 -11.23 1.32
C ILE A 32 4.08 -11.54 2.68
N ASN A 33 4.22 -12.77 3.18
CA ASN A 33 3.70 -13.15 4.49
C ASN A 33 4.37 -12.36 5.62
N LEU A 34 5.69 -12.17 5.58
CA LEU A 34 6.39 -11.35 6.58
C LEU A 34 5.90 -9.90 6.58
N VAL A 35 5.75 -9.30 5.40
CA VAL A 35 5.25 -7.92 5.27
C VAL A 35 3.80 -7.83 5.74
N ASN A 36 2.96 -8.84 5.50
CA ASN A 36 1.60 -8.88 6.03
C ASN A 36 1.57 -8.89 7.57
N TYR A 37 2.45 -9.65 8.22
CA TYR A 37 2.57 -9.61 9.68
C TYR A 37 3.04 -8.23 10.17
N LEU A 38 4.00 -7.61 9.48
CA LEU A 38 4.45 -6.25 9.81
C LEU A 38 3.33 -5.21 9.64
N SER A 39 2.55 -5.30 8.57
CA SER A 39 1.38 -4.43 8.35
C SER A 39 0.38 -4.53 9.51
N TRP A 40 0.18 -5.74 10.03
CA TRP A 40 -0.70 -5.96 11.17
C TRP A 40 -0.17 -5.29 12.45
N LEU A 41 1.14 -5.38 12.71
CA LEU A 41 1.78 -4.68 13.83
C LEU A 41 1.69 -3.16 13.69
N VAL A 42 1.90 -2.61 12.49
CA VAL A 42 1.78 -1.17 12.24
C VAL A 42 0.34 -0.69 12.46
N MET A 43 -0.66 -1.45 12.03
CA MET A 43 -2.07 -1.12 12.30
C MET A 43 -2.38 -1.11 13.80
N LEU A 44 -1.96 -2.14 14.54
CA LEU A 44 -2.17 -2.19 15.99
C LEU A 44 -1.46 -1.03 16.71
N ALA A 45 -0.22 -0.72 16.31
CA ALA A 45 0.53 0.39 16.87
C ALA A 45 -0.14 1.75 16.59
N GLY A 46 -0.66 1.96 15.36
CA GLY A 46 -1.39 3.18 15.00
C GLY A 46 -2.66 3.36 15.82
N VAL A 47 -3.46 2.30 15.98
CA VAL A 47 -4.67 2.33 16.80
C VAL A 47 -4.35 2.63 18.27
N ALA A 48 -3.34 1.96 18.83
CA ALA A 48 -2.90 2.20 20.20
C ALA A 48 -2.41 3.64 20.42
N ALA A 49 -1.64 4.19 19.47
CA ALA A 49 -1.16 5.57 19.52
C ALA A 49 -2.31 6.59 19.51
N LEU A 50 -3.35 6.37 18.67
CA LEU A 50 -4.52 7.23 18.61
C LEU A 50 -5.35 7.18 19.88
N ILE A 51 -5.56 5.98 20.45
CA ILE A 51 -6.28 5.81 21.73
C ILE A 51 -5.53 6.55 22.85
N TYR A 52 -4.22 6.36 22.95
CA TYR A 52 -3.39 7.02 23.96
C TYR A 52 -3.41 8.55 23.78
N ALA A 53 -3.21 9.04 22.55
CA ALA A 53 -3.21 10.46 22.26
C ALA A 53 -4.58 11.11 22.52
N GLY A 54 -5.67 10.44 22.17
CA GLY A 54 -7.04 10.89 22.44
C GLY A 54 -7.35 10.97 23.94
N GLY A 55 -6.95 9.94 24.70
CA GLY A 55 -7.10 9.93 26.16
C GLY A 55 -6.29 11.03 26.84
N LYS A 56 -5.02 11.21 26.46
CA LYS A 56 -4.15 12.28 26.96
C LYS A 56 -4.67 13.67 26.58
N PHE A 57 -5.16 13.84 25.35
CA PHE A 57 -5.74 15.11 24.88
C PHE A 57 -6.98 15.50 25.69
N GLY A 58 -7.85 14.54 25.99
CA GLY A 58 -9.00 14.73 26.87
C GLY A 58 -8.58 15.15 28.27
N TRP A 59 -7.57 14.51 28.85
CA TRP A 59 -7.05 14.83 30.18
C TRP A 59 -6.43 16.23 30.27
N GLU A 60 -5.57 16.59 29.30
CA GLU A 60 -4.92 17.90 29.22
C GLU A 60 -5.94 19.04 29.06
N ARG A 61 -7.06 18.79 28.37
CA ARG A 61 -8.12 19.80 28.19
C ARG A 61 -8.83 20.20 29.49
N PHE A 62 -9.03 19.26 30.41
CA PHE A 62 -9.81 19.50 31.63
C PHE A 62 -8.96 19.78 32.88
N HIS A 63 -7.69 19.35 32.90
CA HIS A 63 -6.83 19.49 34.09
C HIS A 63 -5.75 20.55 33.98
N GLY A 64 -5.56 21.18 32.81
CA GLY A 64 -4.58 22.24 32.60
C GLY A 64 -3.13 21.76 32.74
N GLY A 65 -2.44 21.59 31.61
CA GLY A 65 -1.04 21.15 31.58
C GLY A 65 -0.40 21.42 30.23
N ALA A 66 0.91 21.17 30.11
CA ALA A 66 1.63 21.32 28.86
C ALA A 66 1.00 20.44 27.76
N VAL A 67 0.50 21.06 26.70
CA VAL A 67 -0.18 20.39 25.58
C VAL A 67 0.83 19.68 24.69
N GLU A 68 1.15 18.44 25.05
CA GLU A 68 1.97 17.57 24.24
C GLU A 68 1.14 16.67 23.32
N SER A 69 -0.15 16.48 23.62
CA SER A 69 -1.04 15.60 22.85
C SER A 69 -1.17 15.95 21.36
N PRO A 70 -1.20 17.23 20.93
CA PRO A 70 -1.27 17.56 19.50
C PRO A 70 -0.09 17.02 18.70
N LYS A 71 1.12 16.99 19.29
CA LYS A 71 2.33 16.43 18.66
C LYS A 71 2.19 14.94 18.40
N ILE A 72 1.58 14.20 19.33
CA ILE A 72 1.39 12.75 19.22
C ILE A 72 0.35 12.43 18.14
N ILE A 73 -0.75 13.18 18.10
CA ILE A 73 -1.78 13.02 17.06
C ILE A 73 -1.19 13.32 15.67
N LEU A 74 -0.41 14.39 15.55
CA LEU A 74 0.25 14.74 14.29
C LEU A 74 1.22 13.63 13.82
N ALA A 75 2.02 13.10 14.74
CA ALA A 75 2.92 11.99 14.42
C ALA A 75 2.14 10.72 14.00
N ALA A 76 1.02 10.43 14.66
CA ALA A 76 0.16 9.30 14.31
C ALA A 76 -0.49 9.48 12.92
N LEU A 77 -0.89 10.70 12.56
CA LEU A 77 -1.42 11.01 11.23
C LEU A 77 -0.38 10.80 10.13
N VAL A 78 0.84 11.30 10.34
CA VAL A 78 1.94 11.10 9.38
C VAL A 78 2.26 9.61 9.22
N GLY A 79 2.32 8.87 10.33
CA GLY A 79 2.49 7.41 10.31
C GLY A 79 1.37 6.70 9.53
N GLY A 80 0.12 7.12 9.70
CA GLY A 80 -1.03 6.60 8.96
C GLY A 80 -0.93 6.81 7.45
N ILE A 81 -0.53 8.00 7.02
CA ILE A 81 -0.32 8.31 5.58
C ILE A 81 0.74 7.39 4.99
N ILE A 82 1.88 7.23 5.68
CA ILE A 82 2.97 6.36 5.22
C ILE A 82 2.47 4.91 5.11
N ALA A 83 1.73 4.40 6.11
CA ALA A 83 1.18 3.05 6.09
C ALA A 83 0.20 2.84 4.92
N THR A 84 -0.68 3.81 4.63
CA THR A 84 -1.60 3.73 3.48
C THR A 84 -0.85 3.70 2.16
N THR A 85 0.14 4.57 1.98
CA THR A 85 0.94 4.59 0.74
C THR A 85 1.75 3.31 0.53
N ALA A 86 2.31 2.74 1.60
CA ALA A 86 2.97 1.44 1.54
C ALA A 86 2.01 0.33 1.10
N GLY A 87 0.76 0.32 1.59
CA GLY A 87 -0.28 -0.62 1.16
C GLY A 87 -0.60 -0.53 -0.34
N MET A 88 -0.70 0.69 -0.88
CA MET A 88 -0.93 0.90 -2.32
C MET A 88 0.24 0.36 -3.17
N ILE A 89 1.48 0.61 -2.74
CA ILE A 89 2.68 0.10 -3.43
C ILE A 89 2.70 -1.43 -3.40
N MET A 90 2.41 -2.04 -2.25
CA MET A 90 2.35 -3.50 -2.12
C MET A 90 1.27 -4.10 -3.03
N GLY A 91 0.10 -3.47 -3.14
CA GLY A 91 -0.95 -3.88 -4.07
C GLY A 91 -0.46 -3.85 -5.52
N ALA A 92 0.14 -2.73 -5.95
CA ALA A 92 0.68 -2.59 -7.30
C ALA A 92 1.79 -3.62 -7.62
N VAL A 93 2.63 -3.96 -6.64
CA VAL A 93 3.70 -4.96 -6.79
C VAL A 93 3.14 -6.38 -6.89
N VAL A 94 2.11 -6.71 -6.11
CA VAL A 94 1.49 -8.05 -6.12
C VAL A 94 0.64 -8.28 -7.36
N THR A 95 -0.09 -7.27 -7.84
CA THR A 95 -0.94 -7.38 -9.04
C THR A 95 -0.21 -7.04 -10.34
N GLY A 96 1.05 -6.60 -10.28
CA GLY A 96 1.82 -6.20 -11.45
C GLY A 96 1.25 -4.98 -12.19
N GLY A 97 0.50 -4.12 -11.50
CA GLY A 97 -0.14 -2.95 -12.10
C GLY A 97 -1.40 -3.24 -12.92
N ALA A 98 -1.94 -4.46 -12.87
CA ALA A 98 -3.28 -4.72 -13.39
C ALA A 98 -4.33 -4.07 -12.46
N PRO A 99 -5.34 -3.36 -13.01
CA PRO A 99 -6.40 -2.69 -12.25
C PRO A 99 -7.27 -3.67 -11.47
#